data_AF-U2QQC8-F1
#
_entry.id   AF-U2QQC8-F1
#
_cell.length_a   1.000
_cell.length_b   1.000
_cell.length_c   1.000
_cell.angle_alpha   90.00
_cell.angle_beta   90.00
_cell.angle_gamma   90.00
#
_symmetry.space_group_name_H-M   'P 1'
#
loop_
_entity.id
_entity.type
_entity.pdbx_description
1 polymer ?
#
loop_
_entity_poly.entity_id
_entity_poly.type
_entity_poly.pdbx_seq_one_letter_code
_entity_poly.pdbx_strand_id
1 'polypeptide(L)'
;MDYIINPVMMGGIIKEVKEDKVKIHLHGRLGVITVPTKLIKTDNILEMGHVLEFYFSYIQVMEDPYEYDSSDIFYEEMQPCLLGGKITQVNDTAIEVAIMDGLGTIAVPRRWAFTTVVLKENQDVEFYLSHMRVIGKKKITLARA
;
A
#
# COMPACT_ATOMS: atom_id res chain seq x y z
N MET A 1 12.31 11.68 -17.32
CA MET A 1 11.25 12.58 -16.83
C MET A 1 11.43 12.60 -15.33
N ASP A 2 11.87 13.74 -14.79
CA ASP A 2 12.18 13.86 -13.37
C ASP A 2 10.88 14.12 -12.61
N TYR A 3 10.04 13.07 -12.54
CA TYR A 3 8.81 13.12 -11.77
C TYR A 3 9.14 12.82 -10.32
N ILE A 4 8.78 13.72 -9.41
CA ILE A 4 8.91 13.51 -7.98
C ILE A 4 7.58 12.96 -7.48
N ILE A 5 7.57 11.69 -7.06
CA ILE A 5 6.41 11.10 -6.39
C ILE A 5 6.15 11.83 -5.07
N ASN A 6 4.91 12.26 -4.85
CA ASN A 6 4.50 12.95 -3.63
C ASN A 6 3.49 12.08 -2.86
N PRO A 7 3.72 11.83 -1.57
CA PRO A 7 2.74 11.14 -0.74
C PRO A 7 1.50 12.00 -0.54
N VAL A 8 0.33 11.37 -0.64
CA VAL A 8 -0.95 12.00 -0.29
C VAL A 8 -1.61 11.21 0.82
N MET A 9 -2.41 11.91 1.64
CA MET A 9 -3.23 11.23 2.63
C MET A 9 -4.33 10.45 1.92
N MET A 10 -4.30 9.14 2.11
CA MET A 10 -5.20 8.17 1.55
C MET A 10 -5.97 7.48 2.67
N GLY A 11 -7.04 6.78 2.29
CA GLY A 11 -7.79 5.98 3.23
C GLY A 11 -8.41 4.77 2.58
N GLY A 12 -8.75 3.82 3.42
CA GLY A 12 -9.34 2.57 2.98
C GLY A 12 -10.16 1.92 4.09
N ILE A 13 -10.76 0.78 3.75
CA ILE A 13 -11.57 -0.01 4.68
C ILE A 13 -10.99 -1.41 4.76
N ILE A 14 -10.80 -1.92 5.97
CA ILE A 14 -10.44 -3.32 6.19
C ILE A 14 -11.57 -4.21 5.67
N LYS A 15 -11.25 -5.04 4.67
CA LYS A 15 -12.16 -6.03 4.10
C LYS A 15 -11.86 -7.45 4.54
N GLU A 16 -10.66 -7.73 4.99
CA GLU A 16 -10.26 -9.04 5.48
C GLU A 16 -9.19 -8.87 6.56
N VAL A 17 -9.30 -9.64 7.63
CA VAL A 17 -8.25 -9.84 8.62
C VAL A 17 -8.01 -11.34 8.66
N LYS A 18 -6.81 -11.78 8.30
CA LYS A 18 -6.45 -13.19 8.27
C LYS A 18 -5.05 -13.35 8.83
N GLU A 19 -4.93 -14.18 9.87
CA GLU A 19 -3.67 -14.42 10.58
C GLU A 19 -3.04 -13.09 11.04
N ASP A 20 -1.88 -12.73 10.52
CA ASP A 20 -1.14 -11.52 10.81
C ASP A 20 -1.27 -10.46 9.69
N LYS A 21 -2.17 -10.66 8.72
CA LYS A 21 -2.34 -9.77 7.56
C LYS A 21 -3.72 -9.14 7.50
N VAL A 22 -3.74 -7.91 7.01
CA VAL A 22 -4.95 -7.11 6.83
C VAL A 22 -5.04 -6.69 5.38
N LYS A 23 -6.17 -6.99 4.74
CA LYS A 23 -6.50 -6.54 3.39
C LYS A 23 -7.37 -5.29 3.45
N ILE A 24 -6.88 -4.23 2.82
CA ILE A 24 -7.46 -2.90 2.86
C ILE A 24 -7.88 -2.51 1.46
N HIS A 25 -9.16 -2.21 1.27
CA HIS A 25 -9.64 -1.68 0.00
C HIS A 25 -9.57 -0.15 0.03
N LEU A 26 -8.82 0.43 -0.89
CA LEU A 26 -8.69 1.87 -1.01
C LEU A 26 -10.03 2.51 -1.40
N HIS A 27 -10.33 3.67 -0.83
CA HIS A 27 -11.51 4.43 -1.22
C HIS A 27 -11.52 4.73 -2.72
N GLY A 28 -12.70 4.77 -3.34
CA GLY A 28 -12.83 5.05 -4.78
C GLY A 28 -12.44 3.91 -5.72
N ARG A 29 -12.27 2.67 -5.21
CA ARG A 29 -11.79 1.51 -6.01
C ARG A 29 -10.40 1.76 -6.59
N LEU A 30 -9.56 2.45 -5.83
CA LEU A 30 -8.23 2.86 -6.26
C LEU A 30 -7.19 1.74 -6.14
N GLY A 31 -7.53 0.63 -5.47
CA GLY A 31 -6.66 -0.52 -5.33
C GLY A 31 -6.92 -1.28 -4.03
N VAL A 32 -6.04 -2.22 -3.76
CA VAL A 32 -6.00 -3.02 -2.53
C VAL A 32 -4.58 -2.99 -1.99
N ILE A 33 -4.43 -2.74 -0.70
CA ILE A 33 -3.17 -2.86 0.02
C ILE A 33 -3.32 -3.97 1.05
N THR A 34 -2.38 -4.91 1.09
CA THR A 34 -2.34 -5.96 2.11
C THR A 34 -1.07 -5.79 2.93
N VAL A 35 -1.20 -5.58 4.23
CA VAL A 35 -0.05 -5.33 5.13
C VAL A 35 -0.11 -6.21 6.38
N PRO A 36 1.02 -6.46 7.04
CA PRO A 36 1.04 -7.01 8.39
C PRO A 36 0.27 -6.13 9.39
N THR A 37 -0.39 -6.74 10.38
CA THR A 37 -1.11 -6.03 11.45
C THR A 37 -0.23 -5.05 12.21
N LYS A 38 1.09 -5.34 12.34
CA LYS A 38 2.08 -4.44 12.96
C LYS A 38 2.23 -3.07 12.28
N LEU A 39 1.78 -2.93 11.03
CA LEU A 39 1.76 -1.64 10.32
C LEU A 39 0.50 -0.82 10.59
N ILE A 40 -0.43 -1.32 11.42
CA ILE A 40 -1.64 -0.58 11.80
C ILE A 40 -1.55 -0.23 13.28
N LYS A 41 -1.37 1.05 13.58
CA LYS A 41 -1.34 1.59 14.94
C LYS A 41 -2.79 1.73 15.45
N THR A 42 -3.12 0.96 16.47
CA THR A 42 -4.44 0.97 17.12
C THR A 42 -4.35 0.34 18.50
N ASP A 43 -5.11 0.89 19.45
CA ASP A 43 -5.32 0.26 20.77
C ASP A 43 -6.45 -0.79 20.75
N ASN A 44 -7.24 -0.80 19.68
CA ASN A 44 -8.37 -1.70 19.49
C ASN A 44 -7.99 -2.94 18.67
N ILE A 45 -8.69 -4.06 18.91
CA ILE A 45 -8.62 -5.25 18.06
C ILE A 45 -9.00 -4.88 16.62
N LEU A 46 -8.18 -5.28 15.66
CA LEU A 46 -8.43 -5.02 14.25
C LEU A 46 -9.57 -5.89 13.74
N GLU A 47 -10.57 -5.24 13.13
CA GLU A 47 -11.75 -5.91 12.63
C GLU A 47 -12.15 -5.39 11.25
N MET A 48 -12.87 -6.22 10.51
CA MET A 48 -13.51 -5.81 9.27
C MET A 48 -14.39 -4.57 9.49
N GLY A 49 -14.32 -3.63 8.56
CA GLY A 49 -15.07 -2.38 8.65
C GLY A 49 -14.31 -1.22 9.27
N HIS A 50 -13.17 -1.45 9.92
CA HIS A 50 -12.31 -0.34 10.32
C HIS A 50 -11.90 0.49 9.11
N VAL A 51 -12.03 1.80 9.28
CA VAL A 51 -11.61 2.81 8.34
C VAL A 51 -10.22 3.26 8.75
N LEU A 52 -9.30 3.19 7.80
CA LEU A 52 -7.90 3.55 7.99
C LEU A 52 -7.59 4.82 7.21
N GLU A 53 -6.61 5.57 7.71
CA GLU A 53 -5.89 6.58 6.95
C GLU A 53 -4.37 6.33 7.03
N PHE A 54 -3.66 6.75 6.00
CA PHE A 54 -2.21 6.62 5.85
C PHE A 54 -1.73 7.47 4.68
N TYR A 55 -0.43 7.73 4.60
CA TYR A 55 0.19 8.31 3.43
C TYR A 55 0.52 7.25 2.40
N PHE A 56 0.20 7.54 1.14
CA PHE A 56 0.59 6.70 0.00
C PHE A 56 0.81 7.59 -1.23
N SER A 57 1.86 7.30 -2.01
CA SER A 57 2.12 7.98 -3.29
C SER A 57 1.76 7.12 -4.49
N TYR A 58 1.94 7.68 -5.69
CA TYR A 58 2.10 6.88 -6.90
C TYR A 58 3.37 6.01 -6.82
N ILE A 59 3.43 5.00 -7.67
CA ILE A 59 4.54 4.06 -7.77
C ILE A 59 5.44 4.51 -8.92
N GLN A 60 6.75 4.62 -8.68
CA GLN A 60 7.71 4.96 -9.71
C GLN A 60 8.54 3.72 -10.07
N VAL A 61 8.68 3.42 -11.35
CA VAL A 61 9.55 2.33 -11.82
C VAL A 61 10.99 2.82 -11.86
N MET A 62 11.89 2.05 -11.25
CA MET A 62 13.31 2.39 -11.09
C MET A 62 14.17 1.44 -11.92
N GLU A 63 15.07 1.99 -12.73
CA GLU A 63 16.09 1.21 -13.44
C GLU A 63 17.33 0.95 -12.56
N ASP A 64 17.64 1.90 -11.67
CA ASP A 64 18.73 1.84 -10.71
C ASP A 64 18.17 2.16 -9.31
N PRO A 65 17.68 1.15 -8.56
CA PRO A 65 17.04 1.36 -7.26
C PRO A 65 18.08 1.72 -6.18
N TYR A 66 17.69 2.60 -5.27
CA TYR A 66 18.51 2.94 -4.10
C TYR A 66 18.50 1.83 -3.05
N GLU A 67 19.40 1.94 -2.06
CA GLU A 67 19.30 1.19 -0.81
C GLU A 67 18.26 1.87 0.10
N TYR A 68 17.09 1.25 0.21
CA TYR A 68 16.00 1.75 1.06
C TYR A 68 16.13 1.19 2.49
N ASP A 69 15.69 1.97 3.48
CA ASP A 69 15.57 1.55 4.87
C ASP A 69 14.12 1.66 5.31
N SER A 70 13.51 0.53 5.67
CA SER A 70 12.11 0.47 6.08
C SER A 70 11.90 0.71 7.58
N SER A 71 12.96 0.87 8.38
CA SER A 71 12.89 1.04 9.84
C SER A 71 11.99 2.21 10.25
N ASP A 72 12.01 3.29 9.47
CA ASP A 72 11.26 4.52 9.73
C ASP A 72 9.74 4.33 9.64
N ILE A 73 9.26 3.28 8.97
CA ILE A 73 7.82 2.99 8.88
C ILE A 73 7.21 2.64 10.25
N PHE A 74 8.04 2.26 11.24
CA PHE A 74 7.59 1.83 12.56
C PHE A 74 7.56 2.95 13.61
N TYR A 75 8.02 4.16 13.29
CA TYR A 75 7.97 5.31 14.18
C TYR A 75 6.57 5.57 14.75
N GLU A 76 6.52 6.25 15.90
CA GLU A 76 5.24 6.56 16.57
C GLU A 76 4.36 7.50 15.74
N GLU A 77 4.97 8.53 15.14
CA GLU A 77 4.26 9.48 14.30
C GLU A 77 4.02 8.93 12.88
N MET A 78 2.83 9.16 12.35
CA MET A 78 2.46 8.75 10.99
C MET A 78 3.11 9.68 9.98
N GLN A 79 4.22 9.23 9.40
CA GLN A 79 4.97 9.94 8.38
C GLN A 79 5.20 9.07 7.14
N PRO A 80 5.25 9.65 5.93
CA PRO A 80 5.62 8.92 4.73
C PRO A 80 7.05 8.36 4.84
N CYS A 81 7.23 7.07 4.57
CA CYS A 81 8.53 6.42 4.44
C CYS A 81 8.73 6.02 2.97
N LEU A 82 9.91 6.32 2.41
CA LEU A 82 10.26 5.91 1.05
C LEU A 82 10.67 4.43 1.07
N LEU A 83 9.95 3.61 0.33
CA LEU A 83 10.15 2.16 0.29
C LEU A 83 10.42 1.68 -1.12
N GLY A 84 11.25 0.64 -1.21
CA GLY A 84 11.41 -0.16 -2.40
C GLY A 84 10.37 -1.28 -2.49
N GLY A 85 10.20 -1.78 -3.70
CA GLY A 85 9.41 -2.98 -3.97
C GLY A 85 9.73 -3.57 -5.33
N LYS A 86 9.08 -4.69 -5.63
CA LYS A 86 9.15 -5.33 -6.95
C LYS A 86 7.76 -5.58 -7.50
N ILE A 87 7.56 -5.30 -8.78
CA ILE A 87 6.34 -5.68 -9.49
C ILE A 87 6.28 -7.21 -9.55
N THR A 88 5.31 -7.83 -8.89
CA THR A 88 5.11 -9.28 -8.88
C THR A 88 4.16 -9.75 -9.98
N GLN A 89 3.23 -8.90 -10.40
CA GLN A 89 2.26 -9.22 -11.45
C GLN A 89 1.94 -7.99 -12.29
N VAL A 90 1.76 -8.20 -13.59
CA VAL A 90 1.22 -7.20 -14.52
C VAL A 90 0.10 -7.83 -15.33
N ASN A 91 -1.09 -7.25 -15.26
CA ASN A 91 -2.20 -7.62 -16.13
C ASN A 91 -2.65 -6.42 -16.96
N ASP A 92 -3.75 -6.57 -17.71
CA ASP A 92 -4.23 -5.52 -18.63
C ASP A 92 -4.68 -4.24 -17.91
N THR A 93 -5.06 -4.31 -16.64
CA THR A 93 -5.71 -3.21 -15.91
C THR A 93 -4.95 -2.75 -14.66
N ALA A 94 -4.15 -3.61 -14.06
CA ALA A 94 -3.51 -3.41 -12.77
C ALA A 94 -2.09 -4.01 -12.73
N ILE A 95 -1.33 -3.53 -11.77
CA ILE A 95 -0.08 -4.13 -11.32
C ILE A 95 -0.23 -4.57 -9.86
N GLU A 96 0.52 -5.59 -9.48
CA GLU A 96 0.78 -5.93 -8.08
C GLU A 96 2.26 -5.70 -7.78
N VAL A 97 2.52 -5.09 -6.63
CA VAL A 97 3.85 -4.81 -6.11
C VAL A 97 4.02 -5.49 -4.77
N ALA A 98 5.08 -6.27 -4.60
CA ALA A 98 5.55 -6.69 -3.29
C ALA A 98 6.39 -5.57 -2.66
N ILE A 99 6.04 -5.19 -1.44
CA ILE A 99 6.79 -4.21 -0.65
C ILE A 99 8.01 -4.94 -0.06
N MET A 100 9.16 -4.27 -0.02
CA MET A 100 10.38 -4.80 0.62
C MET A 100 10.15 -5.29 2.06
N ASP A 101 11.09 -6.09 2.58
CA ASP A 101 11.09 -6.60 3.96
C ASP A 101 9.82 -7.33 4.41
N GLY A 102 9.06 -7.87 3.46
CA GLY A 102 7.80 -8.56 3.75
C GLY A 102 6.71 -7.64 4.30
N LEU A 103 6.78 -6.33 4.00
CA LEU A 103 5.83 -5.34 4.50
C LEU A 103 4.47 -5.37 3.80
N GLY A 104 4.29 -6.25 2.80
CA GLY A 104 2.99 -6.52 2.21
C GLY A 104 2.96 -6.44 0.70
N THR A 105 1.77 -6.19 0.16
CA THR A 105 1.55 -6.02 -1.28
C THR A 105 0.61 -4.85 -1.58
N ILE A 106 0.80 -4.26 -2.76
CA ILE A 106 0.00 -3.15 -3.29
C ILE A 106 -0.50 -3.55 -4.68
N ALA A 107 -1.81 -3.68 -4.84
CA ALA A 107 -2.47 -3.94 -6.11
C ALA A 107 -3.23 -2.69 -6.56
N VAL A 108 -2.75 -2.02 -7.60
CA VAL A 108 -3.29 -0.74 -8.09
C VAL A 108 -3.44 -0.76 -9.62
N PRO A 109 -4.36 0.04 -10.19
CA PRO A 109 -4.48 0.17 -11.63
C PRO A 109 -3.16 0.62 -12.28
N ARG A 110 -2.86 0.18 -13.51
CA ARG A 110 -1.58 0.49 -14.20
C ARG A 110 -1.25 1.99 -14.25
N ARG A 111 -2.26 2.85 -14.32
CA ARG A 111 -2.12 4.32 -14.31
C ARG A 111 -1.53 4.90 -13.01
N TRP A 112 -1.37 4.08 -11.97
CA TRP A 112 -0.70 4.46 -10.72
C TRP A 112 0.83 4.30 -10.80
N ALA A 113 1.34 3.66 -11.85
CA ALA A 113 2.77 3.53 -12.09
C ALA A 113 3.26 4.63 -13.04
N PHE A 114 4.18 5.47 -12.58
CA PHE A 114 4.92 6.41 -13.42
C PHE A 114 6.17 5.73 -13.96
N THR A 115 6.25 5.68 -15.29
CA THR A 115 7.36 5.04 -15.98
C THR A 115 7.42 5.48 -17.44
N THR A 116 8.63 5.49 -18.00
CA THR A 116 8.88 5.63 -19.43
C THR A 116 9.07 4.28 -20.13
N VAL A 117 9.06 3.18 -19.39
CA VAL A 117 9.26 1.82 -19.89
C VAL A 117 7.98 1.00 -19.80
N VAL A 118 7.93 -0.10 -20.55
CA VAL A 118 6.81 -1.04 -20.45
C VAL A 118 6.82 -1.71 -19.08
N LEU A 119 5.66 -1.75 -18.42
CA LEU A 119 5.45 -2.45 -17.16
C LEU A 119 5.61 -3.96 -17.35
N LYS A 120 6.45 -4.58 -16.52
CA LYS A 120 6.77 -6.01 -16.53
C LYS A 120 7.01 -6.49 -15.10
N GLU A 121 6.84 -7.78 -14.88
CA GLU A 121 7.23 -8.43 -13.63
C GLU A 121 8.73 -8.29 -13.37
N ASN A 122 9.10 -8.31 -12.09
CA ASN A 122 10.45 -8.16 -11.55
C ASN A 122 11.10 -6.78 -11.71
N GLN A 123 10.39 -5.77 -12.24
CA GLN A 123 10.87 -4.40 -12.20
C GLN A 123 10.90 -3.85 -10.78
N ASP A 124 11.99 -3.17 -10.47
CA ASP A 124 12.14 -2.42 -9.22
C ASP A 124 11.26 -1.17 -9.25
N VAL A 125 10.68 -0.86 -8.09
CA VAL A 125 9.84 0.31 -7.91
C VAL A 125 10.14 1.00 -6.58
N GLU A 126 9.83 2.29 -6.52
CA GLU A 126 9.80 3.07 -5.29
C GLU A 126 8.44 3.76 -5.10
N PHE A 127 8.08 3.95 -3.84
CA PHE A 127 6.85 4.65 -3.44
C PHE A 127 6.95 5.07 -1.97
N TYR A 128 6.19 6.07 -1.59
CA TYR A 128 5.97 6.42 -0.19
C TYR A 128 4.80 5.63 0.39
N LEU A 129 5.00 5.10 1.59
CA LEU A 129 3.95 4.51 2.42
C LEU A 129 4.22 4.84 3.89
N SER A 130 3.19 5.13 4.68
CA SER A 130 3.30 5.21 6.14
C SER A 130 2.69 3.98 6.81
N HIS A 131 2.94 3.82 8.12
CA HIS A 131 2.02 3.05 8.95
C HIS A 131 0.62 3.68 8.94
N MET A 132 -0.36 2.90 9.39
CA MET A 132 -1.78 3.23 9.22
C MET A 132 -2.43 3.47 10.56
N ARG A 133 -3.36 4.43 10.59
CA ARG A 133 -4.14 4.76 11.78
C ARG A 133 -5.60 4.38 11.58
N VAL A 134 -6.22 3.78 12.59
CA VAL A 134 -7.68 3.57 12.62
C VAL A 134 -8.37 4.88 12.99
N ILE A 135 -9.29 5.35 12.13
CA ILE A 135 -10.06 6.60 12.35
C ILE A 135 -11.56 6.37 12.58
N GLY A 136 -12.02 5.13 12.47
CA GLY A 136 -13.42 4.81 12.72
C GLY A 136 -13.81 3.43 12.21
N LYS A 137 -15.11 3.17 12.20
CA LYS A 137 -15.67 1.88 11.77
C LYS A 137 -16.94 2.09 10.95
N LYS A 138 -17.02 1.48 9.77
CA LYS A 138 -18.22 1.41 8.94
C LYS A 138 -18.86 0.03 9.08
N LYS A 139 -20.20 -0.01 9.14
CA LYS A 139 -20.96 -1.26 9.00
C LYS A 139 -20.70 -1.81 7.60
N ILE A 140 -20.09 -2.99 7.51
CA ILE A 140 -19.97 -3.73 6.26
C ILE A 140 -21.13 -4.72 6.19
N THR A 141 -21.98 -4.58 5.18
CA THR A 141 -22.89 -5.66 4.80
C THR A 141 -22.08 -6.71 4.05
N LEU A 142 -21.94 -7.90 4.62
CA LEU A 142 -21.47 -9.06 3.87
C LEU A 142 -22.51 -9.35 2.79
N ALA A 143 -22.16 -9.13 1.52
CA ALA A 143 -22.96 -9.67 0.43
C ALA A 143 -22.94 -11.19 0.58
N ARG A 144 -24.12 -11.80 0.77
CA ARG A 144 -24.26 -13.25 0.80
C ARG A 144 -23.71 -13.82 -0.51
N ALA A 145 -22.77 -14.75 -0.39
CA ALA A 145 -22.36 -15.63 -1.48
C ALA A 145 -23.52 -16.53 -1.91
#